data_AF-A0A069IMM4-F1
#
_entry.id   AF-A0A069IMM4-F1
#
_cell.length_a   1.000
_cell.length_b   1.000
_cell.length_c   1.000
_cell.angle_alpha   90.00
_cell.angle_beta   90.00
_cell.angle_gamma   90.00
#
_symmetry.space_group_name_H-M   'P 1'
#
loop_
_entity.id
_entity.type
_entity.pdbx_description
1 polymer ?
#
loop_
_entity_poly.entity_id
_entity_poly.type
_entity_poly.pdbx_seq_one_letter_code
_entity_poly.pdbx_strand_id
1 'polypeptide(L)'
;VRHDIPHVISIDFEPCGMPPITSVDDHVKIVLPSDGSDLRQPVRDNAALPLLRTYTRRRWFEDGSWGIDVLQFGPESGAEAHRGPGTQWSQTVQPGDQVAVRGPGGHWQTPDDIYHLLAVADAVALPAVANTLAALPTSARATIV
;
A
#
# COMPACT_ATOMS: atom_id res chain seq x y z
N VAL A 1 5.91 -9.28 7.59
CA VAL A 1 5.22 -9.85 8.78
C VAL A 1 3.77 -10.18 8.39
N ARG A 2 3.15 -11.26 8.89
CA ARG A 2 1.73 -11.56 8.61
C ARG A 2 0.84 -10.84 9.62
N HIS A 3 -0.22 -10.18 9.15
CA HIS A 3 -1.21 -9.49 9.98
C HIS A 3 -2.23 -10.50 10.55
N ASP A 4 -2.92 -10.15 11.63
CA ASP A 4 -4.09 -10.89 12.12
C ASP A 4 -5.34 -10.71 11.22
N ILE A 5 -5.28 -9.79 10.24
CA ILE A 5 -6.28 -9.65 9.19
C ILE A 5 -6.02 -10.73 8.15
N PRO A 6 -6.99 -11.63 7.90
CA PRO A 6 -6.83 -12.69 6.91
C PRO A 6 -6.39 -12.14 5.55
N HIS A 7 -5.39 -12.80 4.98
CA HIS A 7 -4.83 -12.49 3.67
C HIS A 7 -4.19 -11.11 3.50
N VAL A 8 -3.93 -10.37 4.58
CA VAL A 8 -3.10 -9.16 4.51
C VAL A 8 -1.67 -9.49 4.90
N ILE A 9 -0.73 -9.08 4.05
CA ILE A 9 0.70 -9.11 4.37
C ILE A 9 1.26 -7.70 4.52
N SER A 10 2.19 -7.53 5.46
CA SER A 10 2.97 -6.31 5.59
C SER A 10 4.31 -6.48 4.91
N ILE A 11 4.59 -5.58 3.97
CA ILE A 11 5.87 -5.47 3.27
C ILE A 11 6.53 -4.18 3.74
N ASP A 12 7.72 -4.31 4.33
CA ASP A 12 8.53 -3.20 4.77
C ASP A 12 9.76 -3.07 3.87
N PHE A 13 10.19 -1.84 3.66
CA PHE A 13 11.24 -1.43 2.75
C PHE A 13 12.36 -0.74 3.52
N GLU A 14 13.59 -1.00 3.09
CA GLU A 14 14.77 -0.32 3.60
C GLU A 14 14.76 1.18 3.26
N PRO A 15 15.56 2.00 3.98
CA PRO A 15 15.66 3.43 3.72
C PRO A 15 16.10 3.74 2.29
N CYS A 16 15.29 4.53 1.58
CA CYS A 16 15.56 4.94 0.19
C CYS A 16 15.30 6.43 -0.06
N GLY A 17 15.34 7.25 1.00
CA GLY A 17 14.99 8.68 0.93
C GLY A 17 13.48 8.95 0.88
N MET A 18 12.65 7.95 1.24
CA MET A 18 11.21 8.12 1.36
C MET A 18 10.90 9.13 2.47
N PRO A 19 10.15 10.22 2.20
CA PRO A 19 9.86 11.23 3.22
C PRO A 19 8.82 10.71 4.25
N PRO A 20 8.69 11.38 5.41
CA PRO A 20 7.61 11.11 6.35
C PRO A 20 6.23 11.15 5.69
N ILE A 21 5.28 10.38 6.23
CA ILE A 21 3.89 10.39 5.76
C ILE A 21 3.27 11.74 6.14
N THR A 22 2.73 12.45 5.15
CA THR A 22 2.11 13.76 5.39
C THR A 22 0.61 13.75 5.20
N SER A 23 0.02 12.82 4.45
CA SER A 23 -1.43 12.80 4.14
C SER A 23 -2.04 11.43 4.48
N VAL A 24 -3.36 11.40 4.72
CA VAL A 24 -4.03 10.15 5.13
C VAL A 24 -4.20 9.17 3.96
N ASP A 25 -4.14 9.69 2.74
CA ASP A 25 -4.15 8.96 1.46
C ASP A 25 -2.74 8.77 0.86
N ASP A 26 -1.68 8.92 1.65
CA ASP A 26 -0.29 8.75 1.21
C ASP A 26 -0.12 7.37 0.55
N HIS A 27 0.37 7.38 -0.68
CA HIS A 27 0.50 6.16 -1.47
C HIS A 27 1.72 6.19 -2.37
N VAL A 28 2.21 4.99 -2.69
CA VAL A 28 3.27 4.78 -3.67
C VAL A 28 2.76 3.96 -4.84
N LYS A 29 3.50 3.98 -5.93
CA LYS A 29 3.33 3.05 -7.04
C LYS A 29 4.49 2.08 -7.06
N ILE A 30 4.19 0.80 -6.93
CA ILE A 30 5.12 -0.28 -7.24
C ILE A 30 5.16 -0.44 -8.77
N VAL A 31 6.37 -0.43 -9.33
CA VAL A 31 6.62 -0.50 -10.76
C VAL A 31 6.98 -1.94 -11.12
N LEU A 32 6.12 -2.58 -11.93
CA LEU A 32 6.22 -3.98 -12.31
C LEU A 32 6.43 -4.11 -13.82
N PRO A 33 7.15 -5.14 -14.30
CA PRO A 33 7.35 -5.36 -15.72
C PRO A 33 6.03 -5.69 -16.43
N SER A 34 5.85 -5.18 -17.65
CA SER A 34 4.66 -5.45 -18.47
C SER A 34 4.77 -6.69 -19.35
N ASP A 35 5.99 -7.19 -19.55
CA ASP A 35 6.29 -8.39 -20.32
C ASP A 35 6.23 -9.68 -19.49
N GLY A 36 5.92 -9.58 -18.20
CA GLY A 36 5.88 -10.73 -17.29
C GLY A 36 7.27 -11.26 -16.90
N SER A 37 8.34 -10.49 -17.15
CA SER A 37 9.68 -10.78 -16.61
C SER A 37 9.68 -10.78 -15.07
N ASP A 38 10.80 -11.18 -14.45
CA ASP A 38 10.87 -11.44 -13.00
C ASP A 38 10.36 -10.24 -12.18
N LEU A 39 9.21 -10.42 -11.52
CA LEU A 39 8.53 -9.42 -10.70
C LEU A 39 9.36 -9.01 -9.47
N ARG A 40 10.38 -9.79 -9.12
CA ARG A 40 11.29 -9.55 -7.97
C ARG A 40 12.54 -8.78 -8.37
N GLN A 41 12.60 -8.30 -9.60
CA GLN A 41 13.66 -7.45 -10.12
C GLN A 41 13.10 -6.08 -10.49
N PRO A 42 13.86 -4.99 -10.26
CA PRO A 42 13.41 -3.66 -10.61
C PRO A 42 13.32 -3.52 -12.14
N VAL A 43 12.22 -2.91 -12.61
CA VAL A 43 12.05 -2.61 -14.02
C VAL A 43 13.11 -1.60 -14.45
N ARG A 44 13.91 -1.96 -15.47
CA ARG A 44 14.87 -1.05 -16.09
C ARG A 44 14.14 -0.01 -16.93
N ASP A 45 14.67 1.21 -17.00
CA ASP A 45 14.07 2.38 -17.68
C ASP A 45 13.68 2.16 -19.15
N ASN A 46 14.14 1.09 -19.79
CA ASN A 46 13.93 0.80 -21.20
C ASN A 46 12.62 0.03 -21.48
N ALA A 47 11.86 -0.36 -20.47
CA ALA A 47 10.56 -1.01 -20.67
C ALA A 47 9.54 0.02 -21.15
N ALA A 48 9.05 -0.14 -22.38
CA ALA A 48 8.27 0.89 -23.07
C ALA A 48 7.04 1.39 -22.29
N LEU A 49 6.44 0.55 -21.43
CA LEU A 49 5.35 0.91 -20.51
C LEU A 49 5.33 -0.06 -19.31
N PRO A 50 5.87 0.29 -18.13
CA PRO A 50 5.75 -0.56 -16.95
C PRO A 50 4.31 -0.57 -16.39
N LEU A 51 3.95 -1.65 -15.72
CA LEU A 51 2.71 -1.73 -14.96
C LEU A 51 2.88 -1.03 -13.62
N LEU A 52 1.94 -0.17 -13.25
CA LEU A 52 1.95 0.53 -11.97
C LEU A 52 0.86 -0.04 -11.07
N ARG A 53 1.18 -0.31 -9.81
CA ARG A 53 0.20 -0.70 -8.79
C ARG A 53 0.31 0.23 -7.60
N THR A 54 -0.81 0.89 -7.27
CA THR A 54 -0.89 1.86 -6.18
C THR A 54 -1.12 1.12 -4.87
N TYR A 55 -0.35 1.47 -3.83
CA TYR A 55 -0.52 0.96 -2.47
C TYR A 55 -0.41 2.10 -1.47
N THR A 56 -1.32 2.13 -0.51
CA THR A 56 -1.30 3.09 0.60
C THR A 56 -0.11 2.80 1.51
N ARG A 57 0.65 3.84 1.85
CA ARG A 57 1.70 3.76 2.86
C ARG A 57 1.08 3.83 4.24
N ARG A 58 1.40 2.84 5.07
CA ARG A 58 0.88 2.74 6.45
C ARG A 58 1.93 3.08 7.49
N ARG A 59 3.21 2.92 7.14
CA ARG A 59 4.33 3.00 8.07
C ARG A 59 5.47 3.82 7.49
N TRP A 60 6.09 4.61 8.35
CA TRP A 60 7.37 5.28 8.15
C TRP A 60 8.06 5.37 9.52
N PHE A 61 9.36 5.13 9.55
CA PHE A 61 10.16 5.10 10.76
C PHE A 61 11.29 6.12 10.67
N GLU A 62 11.83 6.56 11.82
CA GLU A 62 12.86 7.60 11.88
C GLU A 62 14.17 7.22 11.16
N ASP A 63 14.46 5.93 11.04
CA ASP A 63 15.60 5.43 10.26
C ASP A 63 15.40 5.53 8.73
N GLY A 64 14.23 5.98 8.29
CA GLY A 64 13.84 6.13 6.88
C GLY A 64 13.22 4.87 6.27
N SER A 65 13.11 3.78 7.01
CA SER A 65 12.37 2.60 6.58
C SER A 65 10.86 2.89 6.54
N TRP A 66 10.12 2.16 5.72
CA TRP A 66 8.70 2.41 5.49
C TRP A 66 7.98 1.15 5.06
N GLY A 67 6.65 1.17 5.02
CA GLY A 67 5.89 -0.05 4.72
C GLY A 67 4.49 0.17 4.19
N ILE A 68 4.01 -0.87 3.49
CA ILE A 68 2.66 -0.99 2.95
C ILE A 68 2.00 -2.27 3.47
N ASP A 69 0.68 -2.28 3.45
CA ASP A 69 -0.11 -3.50 3.66
C ASP A 69 -0.78 -3.89 2.36
N VAL A 70 -0.66 -5.17 2.00
CA VAL A 70 -1.16 -5.71 0.74
C VAL A 70 -2.14 -6.83 1.02
N LEU A 71 -3.37 -6.66 0.55
CA LEU A 71 -4.33 -7.74 0.47
C LEU A 71 -3.90 -8.72 -0.63
N GLN A 72 -3.74 -9.98 -0.26
CA GLN A 72 -3.60 -11.10 -1.18
C GLN A 72 -4.97 -11.75 -1.36
N PHE A 73 -5.39 -12.00 -2.59
CA PHE A 73 -6.57 -12.83 -2.80
C PHE A 73 -6.18 -14.30 -2.53
N GLY A 74 -6.89 -14.95 -1.61
CA GLY A 74 -6.68 -16.35 -1.28
C GLY A 74 -7.21 -17.30 -2.36
N PRO A 75 -6.82 -18.59 -2.36
CA PRO A 75 -7.32 -19.58 -3.32
C PRO A 75 -8.84 -19.80 -3.24
N GLU A 76 -9.45 -19.44 -2.11
CA GLU A 76 -10.89 -19.55 -1.84
C GLU A 76 -11.75 -18.60 -2.69
N SER A 77 -11.16 -17.55 -3.27
CA SER A 77 -11.88 -16.64 -4.16
C SER A 77 -12.19 -17.25 -5.53
N GLY A 78 -11.78 -18.49 -5.81
CA GLY A 78 -12.13 -19.26 -7.00
C GLY A 78 -11.69 -18.65 -8.34
N ALA A 79 -10.86 -17.61 -8.32
CA ALA A 79 -10.70 -16.72 -9.46
C ALA A 79 -9.26 -16.71 -9.98
N GLU A 80 -9.05 -17.41 -11.09
CA GLU A 80 -8.12 -16.98 -12.16
C GLU A 80 -8.21 -15.45 -12.40
N ALA A 81 -9.38 -14.84 -12.16
CA ALA A 81 -9.63 -13.40 -12.26
C ALA A 81 -8.82 -12.49 -11.31
N HIS A 82 -8.12 -13.02 -10.29
CA HIS A 82 -7.32 -12.20 -9.37
C HIS A 82 -5.80 -12.37 -9.52
N ARG A 83 -5.32 -13.09 -10.55
CA ARG A 83 -3.89 -13.23 -10.89
C ARG A 83 -3.30 -12.00 -11.59
N GLY A 84 -3.62 -10.81 -11.09
CA GLY A 84 -2.99 -9.57 -11.56
C GLY A 84 -1.51 -9.51 -11.15
N PRO A 85 -0.70 -8.68 -11.83
CA PRO A 85 0.74 -8.56 -11.54
C PRO A 85 1.04 -8.12 -10.11
N GLY A 86 0.18 -7.28 -9.50
CA GLY A 86 0.32 -6.88 -8.09
C GLY A 86 0.07 -8.02 -7.10
N THR A 87 -0.92 -8.88 -7.38
CA THR A 87 -1.18 -10.09 -6.58
C THR A 87 -0.01 -11.06 -6.71
N GLN A 88 0.47 -11.29 -7.94
CA GLN A 88 1.58 -12.21 -8.17
C GLN A 88 2.87 -11.70 -7.52
N TRP A 89 3.17 -10.41 -7.65
CA TRP A 89 4.31 -9.78 -6.99
C TRP A 89 4.24 -9.93 -5.47
N SER A 90 3.10 -9.57 -4.85
CA SER A 90 2.97 -9.64 -3.40
C SER A 90 3.03 -11.06 -2.84
N GLN A 91 2.66 -12.06 -3.65
CA GLN A 91 2.77 -13.48 -3.29
C GLN A 91 4.20 -14.04 -3.40
N THR A 92 5.05 -13.45 -4.25
CA THR A 92 6.39 -13.99 -4.54
C THR A 92 7.52 -13.19 -3.91
N VAL A 93 7.31 -11.91 -3.58
CA VAL A 93 8.33 -11.04 -3.00
C VAL A 93 8.89 -11.61 -1.68
N GLN A 94 10.20 -11.54 -1.54
CA GLN A 94 10.96 -11.99 -0.38
C GLN A 94 11.84 -10.86 0.17
N PRO A 95 12.24 -10.92 1.45
CA PRO A 95 13.28 -10.04 1.99
C PRO A 95 14.55 -10.08 1.14
N GLY A 96 15.10 -8.91 0.81
CA GLY A 96 16.27 -8.75 -0.07
C GLY A 96 15.94 -8.57 -1.55
N ASP A 97 14.71 -8.81 -1.99
CA ASP A 97 14.28 -8.47 -3.35
C ASP A 97 14.29 -6.96 -3.57
N GLN A 98 14.57 -6.54 -4.81
CA GLN A 98 14.57 -5.14 -5.20
C GLN A 98 13.35 -4.82 -6.06
N VAL A 99 12.75 -3.66 -5.83
CA VAL A 99 11.60 -3.19 -6.60
C VAL A 99 11.69 -1.69 -6.83
N ALA A 100 11.26 -1.24 -8.01
CA ALA A 100 11.18 0.18 -8.31
C ALA A 100 9.89 0.77 -7.73
N VAL A 101 10.02 1.94 -7.11
CA VAL A 101 8.92 2.65 -6.43
C VAL A 101 8.84 4.07 -6.99
N ARG A 102 7.61 4.56 -7.24
CA ARG A 102 7.33 5.96 -7.59
C ARG A 102 6.43 6.60 -6.55
N GLY A 103 6.66 7.88 -6.27
CA GLY A 103 5.91 8.65 -5.28
C GLY A 103 6.81 9.20 -4.16
N PRO A 104 6.24 9.50 -2.98
CA PRO A 104 4.84 9.31 -2.63
C PRO A 104 3.91 10.29 -3.35
N GLY A 105 2.64 9.91 -3.48
CA GLY A 105 1.53 10.80 -3.82
C GLY A 105 0.51 10.81 -2.68
N GLY A 106 -0.55 11.61 -2.82
CA GLY A 106 -1.55 11.81 -1.78
C GLY A 106 -1.58 13.26 -1.32
N HIS A 107 -2.78 13.78 -1.08
CA HIS A 107 -2.99 15.18 -0.74
C HIS A 107 -4.10 15.39 0.29
N TRP A 108 -4.79 14.32 0.69
CA TRP A 108 -5.96 14.43 1.55
C TRP A 108 -5.57 14.54 3.01
N GLN A 109 -6.14 15.53 3.70
CA GLN A 109 -6.02 15.75 5.13
C GLN A 109 -7.40 15.67 5.77
N THR A 110 -7.47 15.20 7.01
CA THR A 110 -8.67 15.34 7.83
C THR A 110 -8.80 16.80 8.27
N PRO A 111 -9.98 17.44 8.12
CA PRO A 111 -10.22 18.76 8.70
C PRO A 111 -10.07 18.75 10.22
N ASP A 112 -9.47 19.80 10.80
CA ASP A 112 -9.26 19.92 12.25
C ASP A 112 -10.59 20.03 13.03
N ASP A 113 -11.65 20.55 12.39
CA ASP A 113 -12.97 20.76 12.96
C ASP A 113 -13.96 19.62 12.65
N ILE A 114 -13.46 18.47 12.17
CA ILE A 114 -14.30 17.32 11.87
C ILE A 114 -15.01 16.80 13.13
N TYR A 115 -16.35 16.85 13.11
CA TYR A 115 -17.17 16.30 14.20
C TYR A 115 -17.44 14.80 14.01
N HIS A 116 -17.65 14.37 12.77
CA HIS A 116 -17.94 12.96 12.45
C HIS A 116 -17.36 12.56 11.10
N LEU A 117 -16.67 11.42 11.05
CA LEU A 117 -16.22 10.74 9.84
C LEU A 117 -17.14 9.55 9.52
N LEU A 118 -17.65 9.47 8.29
CA LEU A 118 -18.20 8.25 7.73
C LEU A 118 -17.22 7.72 6.67
N ALA A 119 -16.65 6.55 6.89
CA ALA A 119 -15.82 5.87 5.90
C ALA A 119 -16.54 4.61 5.40
N VAL A 120 -16.59 4.45 4.08
CA VAL A 120 -17.08 3.23 3.43
C VAL A 120 -15.88 2.60 2.74
N ALA A 121 -15.51 1.39 3.14
CA ALA A 121 -14.24 0.79 2.75
C ALA A 121 -14.34 -0.72 2.59
N ASP A 122 -13.65 -1.25 1.59
CA ASP A 122 -13.37 -2.68 1.50
C ASP A 122 -12.02 -3.01 2.17
N ALA A 123 -11.62 -4.28 2.08
CA ALA A 123 -10.38 -4.76 2.66
C ALA A 123 -9.11 -4.08 2.10
N VAL A 124 -9.11 -3.60 0.85
CA VAL A 124 -7.92 -2.93 0.28
C VAL A 124 -7.79 -1.47 0.74
N ALA A 125 -8.89 -0.85 1.17
CA ALA A 125 -8.90 0.52 1.69
C ALA A 125 -8.57 0.61 3.19
N LEU A 126 -8.49 -0.52 3.92
CA LEU A 126 -8.20 -0.55 5.36
C LEU A 126 -6.95 0.26 5.77
N PRO A 127 -5.82 0.26 5.03
CA PRO A 127 -4.66 1.07 5.42
C PRO A 127 -4.96 2.58 5.40
N ALA A 128 -5.76 3.07 4.44
CA ALA A 128 -6.16 4.48 4.37
C ALA A 128 -7.15 4.83 5.47
N VAL A 129 -8.09 3.93 5.80
CA VAL A 129 -8.98 4.09 6.95
C VAL A 129 -8.17 4.18 8.25
N ALA A 130 -7.17 3.31 8.42
CA ALA A 130 -6.31 3.33 9.60
C ALA A 130 -5.50 4.63 9.72
N ASN A 131 -4.93 5.13 8.62
CA ASN A 131 -4.26 6.43 8.58
C ASN A 131 -5.21 7.57 8.96
N THR A 132 -6.43 7.54 8.41
CA THR A 132 -7.45 8.57 8.68
C THR A 132 -7.84 8.56 10.16
N LEU A 133 -8.14 7.38 10.73
CA LEU A 133 -8.49 7.24 12.13
C LEU A 133 -7.36 7.69 13.07
N ALA A 134 -6.11 7.45 12.70
CA ALA A 134 -4.95 7.90 13.49
C ALA A 134 -4.76 9.42 13.46
N ALA A 135 -5.21 10.09 12.40
CA ALA A 135 -5.12 11.54 12.25
C ALA A 135 -6.34 12.30 12.83
N LEU A 136 -7.44 11.61 13.15
CA LEU A 136 -8.64 12.25 13.68
C LEU A 136 -8.38 12.90 15.05
N PRO A 137 -8.94 14.11 15.31
CA PRO A 137 -9.01 14.66 16.65
C PRO A 137 -9.72 13.69 17.61
N THR A 138 -9.28 13.64 18.87
CA THR A 138 -9.88 12.75 19.88
C THR A 138 -11.35 13.06 20.18
N SER A 139 -11.83 14.26 19.81
CA SER A 139 -13.23 14.68 19.93
C SER A 139 -14.11 14.20 18.78
N ALA A 140 -13.52 13.80 17.65
CA ALA A 140 -14.25 13.33 16.50
C ALA A 140 -14.82 11.92 16.73
N ARG A 141 -15.97 11.65 16.12
CA ARG A 141 -16.55 10.30 16.05
C ARG A 141 -16.31 9.71 14.67
N ALA A 142 -16.19 8.40 14.57
CA ALA A 142 -16.06 7.71 13.29
C ALA A 142 -17.05 6.54 13.20
N THR A 143 -17.65 6.39 12.03
CA THR A 143 -18.41 5.21 11.62
C THR A 143 -17.72 4.62 10.40
N ILE A 144 -17.37 3.34 10.47
CA ILE A 144 -16.71 2.60 9.38
C ILE A 144 -17.67 1.51 8.91
N VAL A 145 -17.93 1.46 7.61
CA VAL A 145 -18.85 0.51 6.95
C VAL A 145 -18.11 -0.27 5.88
#